data_AF-A0A0L0CKZ5-F1
#
_entry.id   AF-A0A0L0CKZ5-F1
#
_cell.length_a   1.000
_cell.length_b   1.000
_cell.length_c   1.000
_cell.angle_alpha   90.00
_cell.angle_beta   90.00
_cell.angle_gamma   90.00
#
_symmetry.space_group_name_H-M   'P 1'
#
loop_
_entity.id
_entity.type
_entity.pdbx_description
1 polymer ?
#
loop_
_entity_poly.entity_id
_entity_poly.type
_entity_poly.pdbx_seq_one_letter_code
_entity_poly.pdbx_strand_id
1 'polypeptide(L)'
;MSDKFKVIDHATFERMQQNSSNAPAATTALPKIRNSKYKRMTATNNFNLLQFVKVKQRGKSKGLAKNVRVRKCIVDTHRVLFKKRGKQRENGKIKKPSRLKKSILQYRQMKREQAARLEKEIAESADKLMKLVVNDGRVENEKKSYRLHSNRFREYCNCCTTPDLKVHCEQLIRELNHFQRRAYAQNQIKARAHKRFVIGFHQVQNYLRINKIKLVIIATDCEHTEGDVTLDATIETIKTICHDQQIPVVFAFQRRQMAYFLYKKASVSCMGILDYDGARETYAKVIEALKQAREMYESLVLKEL
;
A
#
# COMPACT_ATOMS: atom_id res chain seq x y z
N MET A 1 -48.24 -4.83 19.15
CA MET A 1 -47.52 -5.85 19.95
C MET A 1 -47.66 -7.16 19.22
N SER A 2 -46.55 -7.81 18.86
CA SER A 2 -46.57 -9.05 18.07
C SER A 2 -46.19 -10.20 18.99
N ASP A 3 -47.16 -11.08 19.19
CA ASP A 3 -47.06 -12.30 19.98
C ASP A 3 -46.01 -13.24 19.40
N LYS A 4 -44.94 -13.42 20.17
CA LYS A 4 -43.97 -14.49 19.96
C LYS A 4 -43.64 -15.12 21.31
N PHE A 5 -44.67 -15.63 21.97
CA PHE A 5 -44.50 -16.55 23.10
C PHE A 5 -44.75 -17.99 22.65
N LYS A 6 -43.69 -18.77 22.83
CA LYS A 6 -43.55 -20.18 22.48
C LYS A 6 -44.45 -20.99 23.40
N VAL A 7 -45.47 -21.63 22.84
CA VAL A 7 -46.19 -22.69 23.55
C VAL A 7 -45.22 -23.89 23.61
N ILE A 8 -44.66 -24.12 24.80
CA ILE A 8 -43.94 -25.37 25.08
C ILE A 8 -44.99 -26.38 25.49
N ASP A 9 -44.99 -27.52 24.81
CA ASP A 9 -45.96 -28.59 25.04
C ASP A 9 -45.82 -29.15 26.46
N HIS A 10 -46.94 -29.41 27.14
CA HIS A 10 -46.98 -29.64 28.60
C HIS A 10 -46.16 -30.88 29.00
N ALA A 11 -46.14 -31.90 28.14
CA ALA A 11 -45.32 -33.09 28.31
C ALA A 11 -43.80 -32.80 28.28
N THR A 12 -43.39 -31.81 27.48
CA THR A 12 -41.97 -31.37 27.43
C THR A 12 -41.57 -30.67 28.71
N PHE A 13 -42.47 -29.88 29.28
CA PHE A 13 -42.24 -29.17 30.54
C PHE A 13 -42.07 -30.15 31.72
N GLU A 14 -42.92 -31.18 31.80
CA GLU A 14 -42.82 -32.19 32.85
C GLU A 14 -41.56 -33.06 32.75
N ARG A 15 -41.14 -33.42 31.52
CA ARG A 15 -39.86 -34.12 31.30
C ARG A 15 -38.65 -33.31 31.78
N MET A 16 -38.68 -31.98 31.59
CA MET A 16 -37.60 -31.12 32.06
C MET A 16 -37.56 -31.05 33.59
N GLN A 17 -38.71 -31.05 34.26
CA GLN A 17 -38.75 -31.08 35.73
C GLN A 17 -38.28 -32.42 36.29
N GLN A 18 -38.71 -33.55 35.72
CA GLN A 18 -38.30 -34.89 36.16
C GLN A 18 -36.79 -35.15 35.98
N ASN A 19 -36.17 -34.58 34.94
CA ASN A 19 -34.72 -34.66 34.73
C ASN A 19 -33.91 -33.80 35.71
N SER A 20 -34.52 -32.76 36.30
CA SER A 20 -33.86 -31.90 37.28
C SER A 20 -33.90 -32.46 38.71
N SER A 21 -34.92 -33.27 39.03
CA SER A 21 -35.11 -33.83 40.38
C SER A 21 -34.44 -35.20 40.60
N ASN A 22 -34.05 -35.91 39.53
CA ASN A 22 -33.43 -37.25 39.62
C ASN A 22 -31.93 -37.31 39.25
N ALA A 23 -31.23 -36.16 39.19
CA ALA A 23 -29.78 -36.16 39.03
C ALA A 23 -29.10 -36.26 40.42
N PRO A 24 -28.32 -37.32 40.72
CA PRO A 24 -27.55 -37.37 41.97
C PRO A 24 -26.55 -36.21 42.02
N ALA A 25 -26.35 -35.63 43.20
CA ALA A 25 -25.45 -34.51 43.48
C ALA A 25 -24.11 -34.69 42.76
N ALA A 26 -24.00 -34.06 41.59
CA ALA A 26 -22.81 -34.14 40.75
C ALA A 26 -21.69 -33.43 41.50
N THR A 27 -20.83 -34.23 42.12
CA THR A 27 -19.52 -33.83 42.58
C THR A 27 -18.89 -32.96 41.49
N THR A 28 -18.64 -31.70 41.83
CA THR A 28 -18.08 -30.68 40.94
C THR A 28 -16.61 -30.99 40.68
N ALA A 29 -16.32 -32.08 39.98
CA ALA A 29 -14.99 -32.44 39.54
C ALA A 29 -14.82 -31.97 38.09
N LEU A 30 -14.39 -30.72 37.92
CA LEU A 30 -13.91 -30.24 36.62
C LEU A 30 -12.80 -31.18 36.12
N PRO A 31 -12.77 -31.54 34.82
CA PRO A 31 -11.76 -32.45 34.29
C PRO A 31 -10.37 -31.85 34.53
N LYS A 32 -9.47 -32.63 35.15
CA LYS A 32 -8.08 -32.21 35.42
C LYS A 32 -7.37 -31.92 34.09
N ILE A 33 -7.22 -30.64 33.75
CA ILE A 33 -6.45 -30.17 32.61
C ILE A 33 -4.98 -30.59 32.83
N ARG A 34 -4.49 -31.54 32.02
CA ARG A 34 -3.12 -32.07 32.11
C ARG A 34 -2.02 -31.07 31.72
N ASN A 35 -2.39 -29.92 31.16
CA ASN A 35 -1.46 -28.93 30.66
C ASN A 35 -1.04 -27.93 31.75
N SER A 36 0.23 -27.96 32.16
CA SER A 36 0.79 -27.19 33.28
C SER A 36 0.65 -25.67 33.14
N LYS A 37 0.52 -25.17 31.91
CA LYS A 37 0.38 -23.74 31.61
C LYS A 37 -0.94 -23.14 32.12
N TYR A 38 -2.03 -23.91 32.17
CA TYR A 38 -3.36 -23.42 32.53
C TYR A 38 -3.75 -23.72 33.99
N LYS A 39 -2.96 -24.56 34.68
CA LYS A 39 -3.20 -24.96 36.07
C LYS A 39 -3.01 -23.82 37.08
N ARG A 40 -2.23 -22.79 36.73
CA ARG A 40 -1.94 -21.64 37.63
C ARG A 40 -3.02 -20.56 37.64
N MET A 41 -3.92 -20.52 36.66
CA MET A 41 -4.92 -19.45 36.53
C MET A 41 -6.23 -19.73 37.30
N THR A 42 -6.44 -20.96 37.75
CA THR A 42 -7.67 -21.36 38.48
C THR A 42 -7.49 -21.45 39.99
N ALA A 43 -6.26 -21.30 40.51
CA ALA A 43 -5.98 -21.41 41.94
C ALA A 43 -6.39 -20.17 42.75
N THR A 44 -6.82 -19.09 42.10
CA THR A 44 -7.19 -17.83 42.74
C THR A 44 -8.46 -17.29 42.10
N ASN A 45 -9.61 -17.91 42.36
CA ASN A 45 -10.90 -17.30 42.02
C ASN A 45 -12.01 -17.85 42.93
N ASN A 46 -12.05 -17.36 44.17
CA ASN A 46 -13.31 -17.21 44.88
C ASN A 46 -14.02 -15.99 44.26
N PHE A 47 -14.78 -16.24 43.20
CA PHE A 47 -15.60 -15.22 42.56
C PHE A 47 -16.80 -14.92 43.47
N ASN A 48 -16.82 -13.75 44.14
CA ASN A 48 -17.96 -13.29 44.93
C ASN A 48 -18.73 -12.22 44.14
N LEU A 49 -20.01 -12.49 43.84
CA LEU A 49 -20.88 -11.67 42.99
C LEU A 49 -21.24 -10.30 43.62
N LEU A 50 -20.98 -10.11 44.92
CA LEU A 50 -21.19 -8.84 45.62
C LEU A 50 -20.15 -7.75 45.27
N GLN A 51 -19.09 -8.09 44.53
CA GLN A 51 -18.06 -7.13 44.10
C GLN A 51 -18.56 -6.13 43.04
N PHE A 52 -19.73 -6.34 42.43
CA PHE A 52 -20.27 -5.48 41.37
C PHE A 52 -21.33 -4.46 41.83
N VAL A 53 -21.63 -4.38 43.13
CA VAL A 53 -22.51 -3.33 43.66
C VAL A 53 -21.68 -2.07 43.94
N LYS A 54 -21.77 -1.07 43.05
CA LYS A 54 -21.12 0.24 43.23
C LYS A 54 -21.82 1.02 44.36
N VAL A 55 -21.16 1.16 45.51
CA VAL A 55 -21.55 2.14 46.53
C VAL A 55 -21.09 3.54 46.10
N LYS A 56 -22.02 4.51 46.09
CA LYS A 56 -21.77 5.92 45.78
C LYS A 56 -21.01 6.58 46.94
N GLN A 57 -19.72 6.88 46.78
CA GLN A 57 -18.97 7.61 47.80
C GLN A 57 -19.03 9.12 47.60
N ARG A 58 -19.39 9.82 48.68
CA ARG A 58 -19.33 11.28 48.86
C ARG A 58 -17.86 11.73 48.98
N GLY A 59 -17.51 12.83 48.33
CA GLY A 59 -16.14 13.32 48.25
C GLY A 59 -15.56 13.83 49.57
N LYS A 60 -14.23 13.76 49.69
CA LYS A 60 -13.38 14.65 50.49
C LYS A 60 -12.03 14.83 49.80
N SER A 61 -11.55 16.07 49.87
CA SER A 61 -10.33 16.65 49.31
C SER A 61 -9.09 16.40 50.19
N LYS A 62 -7.95 16.96 49.73
CA LYS A 62 -6.56 17.01 50.26
C LYS A 62 -5.67 15.94 49.62
N GLY A 63 -4.65 16.22 48.82
CA GLY A 63 -3.73 17.35 48.78
C GLY A 63 -2.35 16.84 49.23
N LEU A 64 -1.45 16.54 48.28
CA LEU A 64 0.00 16.52 48.52
C LEU A 64 0.75 16.57 47.17
N ALA A 65 1.51 17.64 46.97
CA ALA A 65 2.38 17.84 45.82
C ALA A 65 3.53 16.83 45.81
N LYS A 66 3.76 16.17 44.67
CA LYS A 66 5.01 15.44 44.38
C LYS A 66 5.49 15.79 42.98
N ASN A 67 6.75 16.22 42.92
CA ASN A 67 7.51 16.65 41.75
C ASN A 67 7.20 15.85 40.48
N VAL A 68 6.55 16.49 39.50
CA VAL A 68 6.36 15.95 38.17
C VAL A 68 7.67 16.11 37.40
N ARG A 69 8.50 15.07 37.39
CA ARG A 69 9.45 14.88 36.28
C ARG A 69 8.61 14.66 35.03
N VAL A 70 8.63 15.63 34.12
CA VAL A 70 8.03 15.55 32.78
C VAL A 70 8.59 14.31 32.09
N ARG A 71 7.82 13.22 32.10
CA ARG A 71 8.12 12.05 31.28
C ARG A 71 7.81 12.46 29.85
N LYS A 72 8.85 12.49 29.01
CA LYS A 72 8.72 12.61 27.55
C LYS A 72 7.60 11.68 27.08
N CYS A 73 6.71 12.23 26.27
CA CYS A 73 5.55 11.59 25.68
C CYS A 73 5.85 10.15 25.24
N ILE A 74 5.09 9.20 25.79
CA ILE A 74 5.08 7.81 25.33
C ILE A 74 4.44 7.82 23.95
N VAL A 75 5.30 7.81 22.93
CA VAL A 75 4.90 7.56 21.55
C VAL A 75 4.38 6.13 21.46
N ASP A 76 3.24 5.98 20.80
CA ASP A 76 2.56 4.73 20.45
C ASP A 76 3.49 3.52 20.31
N THR A 77 3.40 2.60 21.27
CA THR A 77 3.93 1.25 21.11
C THR A 77 2.78 0.26 20.97
N HIS A 78 2.07 0.30 19.84
CA HIS A 78 1.65 -0.96 19.21
C HIS A 78 2.91 -1.65 18.66
N ARG A 79 3.80 -2.05 19.58
CA ARG A 79 4.88 -2.97 19.29
C ARG A 79 4.17 -4.30 19.09
N VAL A 80 3.95 -4.67 17.83
CA VAL A 80 3.69 -6.07 17.48
C VAL A 80 4.85 -6.82 18.10
N LEU A 81 4.61 -7.44 19.25
CA LEU A 81 5.59 -8.27 19.92
C LEU A 81 5.70 -9.49 19.01
N PHE A 82 6.59 -9.42 18.01
CA PHE A 82 7.11 -10.60 17.39
C PHE A 82 7.54 -11.50 18.54
N LYS A 83 6.80 -12.60 18.75
CA LYS A 83 7.20 -13.62 19.72
C LYS A 83 8.65 -13.92 19.36
N LYS A 84 9.58 -13.62 20.26
CA LYS A 84 11.00 -13.93 20.04
C LYS A 84 11.05 -15.42 19.72
N ARG A 85 11.28 -15.76 18.45
CA ARG A 85 11.62 -17.13 18.09
C ARG A 85 12.81 -17.47 18.97
N GLY A 86 12.74 -18.59 19.69
CA GLY A 86 13.84 -19.03 20.54
C GLY A 86 15.13 -19.13 19.73
N LYS A 87 16.28 -19.23 20.41
CA LYS A 87 17.57 -19.42 19.74
C LYS A 87 17.46 -20.58 18.74
N GLN A 88 17.65 -20.29 17.46
CA GLN A 88 17.72 -21.31 16.43
C GLN A 88 19.08 -21.99 16.59
N ARG A 89 19.08 -23.31 16.78
CA ARG A 89 20.33 -24.08 16.81
C ARG A 89 20.99 -23.92 15.45
N GLU A 90 22.23 -23.45 15.42
CA GLU A 90 23.01 -23.24 14.18
C GLU A 90 23.12 -24.55 13.38
N ASN A 91 23.17 -25.69 14.09
CA ASN A 91 23.16 -27.04 13.50
C ASN A 91 21.86 -27.81 13.79
N GLY A 92 20.71 -27.16 13.58
CA GLY A 92 19.42 -27.85 13.64
C GLY A 92 19.31 -28.91 12.53
N LYS A 93 18.98 -30.17 12.87
CA LYS A 93 18.78 -31.25 11.86
C LYS A 93 17.83 -30.77 10.76
N ILE A 94 18.32 -30.75 9.51
CA ILE A 94 17.53 -30.37 8.34
C ILE A 94 16.35 -31.33 8.25
N LYS A 95 15.13 -30.78 8.34
CA LYS A 95 13.92 -31.59 8.20
C LYS A 95 13.83 -32.07 6.76
N LYS A 96 13.81 -33.40 6.56
CA LYS A 96 13.56 -33.98 5.24
C LYS A 96 12.16 -33.52 4.76
N PRO A 97 12.02 -33.03 3.53
CA PRO A 97 10.72 -32.60 3.02
C PRO A 97 9.76 -33.79 2.97
N SER A 98 8.49 -33.54 3.31
CA SER A 98 7.41 -34.52 3.16
C SER A 98 7.25 -34.94 1.70
N ARG A 99 6.63 -36.11 1.43
CA ARG A 99 6.35 -36.58 0.05
C ARG A 99 5.61 -35.51 -0.77
N LEU A 100 4.60 -34.87 -0.17
CA LEU A 100 3.87 -33.75 -0.79
C LEU A 100 4.79 -32.56 -1.09
N LYS A 101 5.68 -32.17 -0.16
CA LYS A 101 6.62 -31.07 -0.37
C LYS A 101 7.61 -31.36 -1.50
N LYS A 102 8.05 -32.61 -1.65
CA LYS A 102 8.89 -33.05 -2.78
C LYS A 102 8.15 -32.92 -4.12
N SER A 103 6.92 -33.41 -4.19
CA SER A 103 6.08 -33.29 -5.39
C SER A 103 5.84 -31.81 -5.78
N ILE A 104 5.54 -30.95 -4.81
CA ILE A 104 5.37 -29.49 -5.05
C ILE A 104 6.68 -28.85 -5.56
N LEU A 105 7.83 -29.24 -5.02
CA LEU A 105 9.13 -28.71 -5.46
C LEU A 105 9.48 -29.18 -6.87
N GLN A 106 9.26 -30.46 -7.18
CA GLN A 106 9.44 -31.01 -8.53
C GLN A 106 8.54 -30.32 -9.55
N TYR A 107 7.24 -30.14 -9.25
CA TYR A 107 6.32 -29.42 -10.13
C TYR A 107 6.77 -27.97 -10.39
N ARG A 108 7.24 -27.27 -9.33
CA ARG A 108 7.75 -25.89 -9.47
C ARG A 108 9.03 -25.82 -10.32
N GLN A 109 9.89 -26.82 -10.19
CA GLN A 109 11.11 -26.92 -10.97
C GLN A 109 10.79 -27.18 -12.44
N MET A 110 9.96 -28.18 -12.73
CA MET A 110 9.47 -28.48 -14.08
C MET A 110 8.83 -27.26 -14.74
N LYS A 111 7.99 -26.52 -14.01
CA LYS A 111 7.34 -25.31 -14.53
C LYS A 111 8.34 -24.19 -14.84
N ARG A 112 9.40 -24.04 -14.05
CA ARG A 112 10.48 -23.07 -14.33
C ARG A 112 11.32 -23.49 -15.53
N GLU A 113 11.65 -24.77 -15.64
CA GLU A 113 12.42 -25.31 -16.77
C GLU A 113 11.62 -25.20 -18.08
N GLN A 114 10.31 -25.44 -18.05
CA GLN A 114 9.43 -25.20 -19.19
C GLN A 114 9.39 -23.73 -19.60
N ALA A 115 9.23 -22.81 -18.63
CA ALA A 115 9.26 -21.38 -18.92
C ALA A 115 10.60 -20.93 -19.51
N ALA A 116 11.72 -21.37 -18.94
CA ALA A 116 13.06 -21.05 -19.43
C ALA A 116 13.35 -21.65 -20.81
N ARG A 117 12.78 -22.82 -21.15
CA ARG A 117 12.86 -23.40 -22.50
C ARG A 117 12.07 -22.57 -23.51
N LEU A 118 10.85 -22.19 -23.17
CA LEU A 118 10.03 -21.32 -24.02
C LEU A 118 10.71 -19.96 -24.25
N GLU A 119 11.30 -19.37 -23.21
CA GLU A 119 12.08 -18.13 -23.35
C GLU A 119 13.29 -18.31 -24.28
N LYS A 120 14.01 -19.43 -24.19
CA LYS A 120 15.11 -19.75 -25.10
C LYS A 120 14.64 -19.99 -26.53
N GLU A 121 13.52 -20.69 -26.73
CA GLU A 121 12.92 -20.90 -28.06
C GLU A 121 12.45 -19.58 -28.67
N ILE A 122 11.89 -18.67 -27.87
CA ILE A 122 11.52 -17.32 -28.30
C ILE A 122 12.78 -16.50 -28.67
N ALA A 123 13.85 -16.60 -27.89
CA ALA A 123 15.11 -15.93 -28.18
C ALA A 123 15.79 -16.48 -29.45
N GLU A 124 15.83 -17.80 -29.62
CA GLU A 124 16.39 -18.45 -30.80
C GLU A 124 15.58 -18.16 -32.08
N SER A 125 14.24 -18.11 -31.97
CA SER A 125 13.38 -17.70 -33.07
C SER A 125 13.52 -16.22 -33.42
N ALA A 126 13.70 -15.34 -32.42
CA ALA A 126 14.01 -13.93 -32.62
C ALA A 126 15.38 -13.72 -33.30
N ASP A 127 16.42 -14.46 -32.90
CA ASP A 127 17.74 -14.42 -33.53
C ASP A 127 17.71 -14.92 -34.98
N LYS A 128 16.87 -15.93 -35.25
CA LYS A 128 16.66 -16.45 -36.61
C LYS A 128 15.91 -15.45 -37.50
N LEU A 129 14.93 -14.72 -36.96
CA LEU A 129 14.27 -13.62 -37.66
C LEU A 129 15.23 -12.45 -37.90
N MET A 130 16.02 -12.06 -36.90
CA MET A 130 17.05 -11.02 -37.01
C MET A 130 18.07 -11.33 -38.12
N LYS A 131 18.52 -12.59 -38.23
CA LYS A 131 19.48 -13.01 -39.27
C LYS A 131 18.90 -12.99 -40.70
N LEU A 132 17.59 -13.10 -40.86
CA LEU A 132 16.92 -13.02 -42.17
C LEU A 132 16.67 -11.56 -42.62
N VAL A 133 16.74 -10.58 -41.71
CA VAL A 133 16.46 -9.16 -42.00
C VAL A 133 17.74 -8.37 -42.36
N VAL A 134 18.93 -8.99 -42.36
CA VAL A 134 20.23 -8.30 -42.53
C VAL A 134 20.51 -7.74 -43.94
N ASN A 135 19.53 -7.65 -44.85
CA ASN A 135 19.72 -6.97 -46.13
C ASN A 135 19.05 -5.60 -46.29
N ASP A 136 18.43 -5.03 -45.26
CA ASP A 136 18.11 -3.60 -45.28
C ASP A 136 18.54 -2.92 -43.99
N GLY A 137 19.50 -2.00 -44.14
CA GLY A 137 19.83 -0.90 -43.22
C GLY A 137 19.81 -1.23 -41.73
N ARG A 138 20.99 -1.43 -41.15
CA ARG A 138 21.19 -1.15 -39.72
C ARG A 138 20.76 0.29 -39.44
N VAL A 139 19.56 0.47 -38.91
CA VAL A 139 19.24 1.64 -38.13
C VAL A 139 19.96 1.45 -36.80
N GLU A 140 21.24 1.83 -36.78
CA GLU A 140 21.91 2.17 -35.53
C GLU A 140 20.99 3.18 -34.83
N ASN A 141 20.36 2.76 -33.74
CA ASN A 141 19.57 3.62 -32.88
C ASN A 141 20.57 4.52 -32.13
N GLU A 142 21.19 5.45 -32.87
CA GLU A 142 21.99 6.51 -32.30
C GLU A 142 21.07 7.29 -31.38
N LYS A 143 21.14 6.99 -30.07
CA LYS A 143 20.48 7.80 -29.05
C LYS A 143 21.05 9.20 -29.21
N LYS A 144 20.34 10.07 -29.92
CA LYS A 144 20.65 11.50 -30.00
C LYS A 144 20.65 12.02 -28.58
N SER A 145 21.83 12.14 -27.99
CA SER A 145 21.99 12.71 -26.66
C SER A 145 21.85 14.22 -26.82
N TYR A 146 20.59 14.69 -26.78
CA TYR A 146 20.30 16.11 -26.71
C TYR A 146 20.98 16.69 -25.46
N ARG A 147 21.62 17.86 -25.58
CA ARG A 147 22.29 18.51 -24.43
C ARG A 147 21.30 18.87 -23.32
N LEU A 148 20.01 18.89 -23.63
CA LEU A 148 18.90 19.13 -22.71
C LEU A 148 18.71 18.02 -21.67
N HIS A 149 19.07 16.77 -21.97
CA HIS A 149 18.83 15.64 -21.07
C HIS A 149 20.02 15.33 -20.18
N SER A 150 19.72 14.98 -18.94
CA SER A 150 20.70 14.59 -17.92
C SER A 150 20.11 13.54 -16.98
N ASN A 151 20.92 12.99 -16.07
CA ASN A 151 20.41 12.08 -15.04
C ASN A 151 19.33 12.71 -14.14
N ARG A 152 19.25 14.04 -14.06
CA ARG A 152 18.22 14.77 -13.31
C ARG A 152 17.01 15.16 -14.16
N PHE A 153 17.12 15.05 -15.47
CA PHE A 153 16.10 15.39 -16.45
C PHE A 153 16.18 14.43 -17.65
N ARG A 154 15.48 13.31 -17.53
CA ARG A 154 15.55 12.16 -18.45
C ARG A 154 14.91 12.44 -19.81
N GLU A 155 15.29 11.63 -20.80
CA GLU A 155 14.79 11.66 -22.19
C GLU A 155 13.26 11.54 -22.33
N TYR A 156 12.58 10.86 -21.40
CA TYR A 156 11.13 10.75 -21.46
C TYR A 156 10.38 12.05 -21.15
N CYS A 157 11.07 13.08 -20.62
CA CYS A 157 10.47 14.36 -20.30
C CYS A 157 10.27 15.19 -21.58
N ASN A 158 9.04 15.66 -21.82
CA ASN A 158 8.68 16.44 -23.02
C ASN A 158 8.19 17.86 -22.70
N CYS A 159 8.58 18.42 -21.55
CA CYS A 159 8.31 19.81 -21.19
C CYS A 159 9.42 20.37 -20.30
N CYS A 160 9.71 21.66 -20.41
CA CYS A 160 10.70 22.33 -19.58
C CYS A 160 10.24 22.45 -18.12
N THR A 161 11.20 22.39 -17.19
CA THR A 161 10.92 22.54 -15.76
C THR A 161 10.95 24.01 -15.32
N THR A 162 9.97 24.79 -15.78
CA THR A 162 9.87 26.24 -15.52
C THR A 162 9.61 26.55 -14.04
N PRO A 163 10.04 27.72 -13.54
CA PRO A 163 9.78 28.11 -12.15
C PRO A 163 8.28 28.22 -11.86
N ASP A 164 7.50 28.78 -12.78
CA ASP A 164 6.05 28.97 -12.59
C ASP A 164 5.31 27.63 -12.51
N LEU A 165 5.67 26.68 -13.38
CA LEU A 165 5.11 25.32 -13.34
C LEU A 165 5.42 24.65 -11.99
N LYS A 166 6.64 24.81 -11.47
CA LYS A 166 7.03 24.26 -10.16
C LYS A 166 6.20 24.88 -9.03
N VAL A 167 6.05 26.20 -8.99
CA VAL A 167 5.31 26.88 -7.92
C VAL A 167 3.85 26.41 -7.90
N HIS A 168 3.17 26.42 -9.05
CA HIS A 168 1.76 26.02 -9.14
C HIS A 168 1.56 24.53 -8.88
N CYS A 169 2.43 23.66 -9.38
CA CYS A 169 2.34 22.22 -9.11
C CYS A 169 2.63 21.90 -7.65
N GLU A 170 3.57 22.59 -7.00
CA GLU A 170 3.85 22.40 -5.58
C GLU A 170 2.65 22.79 -4.73
N GLN A 171 2.06 23.95 -5.02
CA GLN A 171 0.84 24.42 -4.36
C GLN A 171 -0.29 23.38 -4.49
N LEU A 172 -0.53 22.88 -5.71
CA LEU A 172 -1.55 21.86 -5.97
C LEU A 172 -1.30 20.59 -5.13
N ILE A 173 -0.08 20.04 -5.15
CA ILE A 173 0.25 18.81 -4.40
C ILE A 173 0.05 19.02 -2.90
N ARG A 174 0.49 20.15 -2.34
CA ARG A 174 0.35 20.46 -0.91
C ARG A 174 -1.11 20.61 -0.51
N GLU A 175 -1.93 21.29 -1.32
CA GLU A 175 -3.38 21.43 -1.11
C GLU A 175 -4.09 20.06 -1.11
N LEU A 176 -3.83 19.23 -2.13
CA LEU A 176 -4.41 17.89 -2.20
C LEU A 176 -3.99 17.00 -1.03
N ASN A 177 -2.73 17.08 -0.61
CA ASN A 177 -2.24 16.35 0.56
C ASN A 177 -2.92 16.84 1.84
N HIS A 178 -3.10 18.15 2.01
CA HIS A 178 -3.82 18.72 3.14
C HIS A 178 -5.27 18.23 3.19
N PHE A 179 -6.00 18.29 2.07
CA PHE A 179 -7.38 17.81 2.01
C PHE A 179 -7.50 16.32 2.31
N GLN A 180 -6.58 15.51 1.76
CA GLN A 180 -6.55 14.08 2.02
C GLN A 180 -6.30 13.81 3.51
N ARG A 181 -5.31 14.47 4.13
CA ARG A 181 -5.02 14.31 5.57
C ARG A 181 -6.20 14.72 6.46
N ARG A 182 -6.89 15.82 6.14
CA ARG A 182 -8.10 16.24 6.85
C ARG A 182 -9.23 15.21 6.74
N ALA A 183 -9.47 14.69 5.53
CA ALA A 183 -10.46 13.64 5.33
C ALA A 183 -10.12 12.37 6.12
N TYR A 184 -8.85 11.98 6.16
CA TYR A 184 -8.37 10.85 6.96
C TYR A 184 -8.55 11.05 8.47
N ALA A 185 -8.32 12.27 8.96
CA ALA A 185 -8.52 12.62 10.37
C ALA A 185 -10.00 12.60 10.77
N GLN A 186 -10.89 13.02 9.87
CA GLN A 186 -12.34 12.99 10.10
C GLN A 186 -12.90 11.57 10.01
N ASN A 187 -12.66 10.87 8.90
CA ASN A 187 -13.22 9.55 8.62
C ASN A 187 -12.27 8.70 7.78
N GLN A 188 -11.51 7.83 8.42
CA GLN A 188 -10.51 6.99 7.73
C GLN A 188 -11.12 6.07 6.67
N ILE A 189 -12.31 5.50 6.91
CA ILE A 189 -12.96 4.58 5.96
C ILE A 189 -13.33 5.32 4.67
N LYS A 190 -14.03 6.46 4.79
CA LYS A 190 -14.43 7.28 3.64
C LYS A 190 -13.21 7.84 2.90
N ALA A 191 -12.18 8.28 3.61
CA ALA A 191 -10.95 8.78 3.00
C ALA A 191 -10.17 7.71 2.22
N ARG A 192 -10.23 6.44 2.64
CA ARG A 192 -9.65 5.31 1.88
C ARG A 192 -10.43 4.99 0.62
N ALA A 193 -11.75 5.15 0.63
CA ALA A 193 -12.62 4.94 -0.53
C ALA A 193 -12.48 6.08 -1.55
N HIS A 194 -12.49 7.33 -1.07
CA HIS A 194 -12.38 8.55 -1.88
C HIS A 194 -11.00 9.18 -1.72
N LYS A 195 -9.99 8.51 -2.29
CA LYS A 195 -8.63 9.05 -2.38
C LYS A 195 -8.60 10.19 -3.40
N ARG A 196 -7.88 11.27 -3.10
CA ARG A 196 -7.71 12.42 -4.01
C ARG A 196 -6.58 12.20 -5.00
N PHE A 197 -5.55 11.47 -4.59
CA PHE A 197 -4.44 11.08 -5.44
C PHE A 197 -3.89 9.71 -5.06
N VAL A 198 -3.17 9.10 -5.99
CA VAL A 198 -2.42 7.85 -5.82
C VAL A 198 -0.95 8.07 -6.15
N ILE A 199 -0.09 7.24 -5.57
CA ILE A 199 1.35 7.33 -5.72
C ILE A 199 1.89 5.99 -6.24
N GLY A 200 2.85 6.08 -7.18
CA GLY A 200 3.59 4.96 -7.74
C GLY A 200 3.03 4.47 -9.09
N PHE A 201 3.92 4.02 -9.98
CA PHE A 201 3.58 3.62 -11.35
C PHE A 201 2.47 2.58 -11.41
N HIS A 202 2.58 1.50 -10.63
CA HIS A 202 1.57 0.43 -10.62
C HIS A 202 0.18 0.92 -10.17
N GLN A 203 0.13 1.82 -9.19
CA GLN A 203 -1.16 2.40 -8.76
C GLN A 203 -1.73 3.32 -9.83
N VAL A 204 -0.90 4.17 -10.43
CA VAL A 204 -1.32 5.08 -11.51
C VAL A 204 -1.86 4.29 -12.70
N GLN A 205 -1.14 3.25 -13.16
CA GLN A 205 -1.62 2.37 -14.24
C GLN A 205 -2.97 1.73 -13.93
N ASN A 206 -3.20 1.26 -12.69
CA ASN A 206 -4.49 0.69 -12.31
C ASN A 206 -5.64 1.70 -12.41
N TYR A 207 -5.42 2.94 -11.99
CA TYR A 207 -6.46 3.97 -12.07
C TYR A 207 -6.60 4.59 -13.47
N LEU A 208 -5.57 4.52 -14.31
CA LEU A 208 -5.64 4.86 -15.74
C LEU A 208 -6.54 3.87 -16.49
N ARG A 209 -6.44 2.57 -16.17
CA ARG A 209 -7.33 1.54 -16.74
C ARG A 209 -8.81 1.73 -16.36
N ILE A 210 -9.08 2.39 -15.24
CA ILE A 210 -10.43 2.69 -14.74
C ILE A 210 -10.87 4.11 -15.19
N ASN A 211 -10.05 4.82 -15.98
CA ASN A 211 -10.32 6.17 -16.49
C ASN A 211 -10.70 7.19 -15.39
N LYS A 212 -10.09 7.06 -14.20
CA LYS A 212 -10.39 7.93 -13.05
C LYS A 212 -9.38 9.05 -12.87
N ILE A 213 -8.22 8.97 -13.51
CA ILE A 213 -7.16 9.97 -13.36
C ILE A 213 -7.47 11.20 -14.21
N LYS A 214 -7.20 12.38 -13.64
CA LYS A 214 -7.38 13.68 -14.30
C LYS A 214 -6.05 14.35 -14.66
N LEU A 215 -4.98 14.04 -13.93
CA LEU A 215 -3.64 14.57 -14.17
C LEU A 215 -2.58 13.59 -13.66
N VAL A 216 -1.50 13.41 -14.42
CA VAL A 216 -0.35 12.58 -14.03
C VAL A 216 0.88 13.46 -13.86
N ILE A 217 1.60 13.26 -12.75
CA ILE A 217 2.88 13.92 -12.47
C ILE A 217 3.95 12.83 -12.37
N ILE A 218 4.92 12.86 -13.28
CA ILE A 218 6.04 11.93 -13.31
C ILE A 218 7.30 12.69 -12.91
N ALA A 219 8.13 12.08 -12.06
CA ALA A 219 9.40 12.67 -11.66
C ALA A 219 10.37 12.74 -12.84
N THR A 220 11.26 13.72 -12.86
CA THR A 220 12.23 13.94 -13.96
C THR A 220 13.46 13.02 -13.91
N ASP A 221 13.71 12.38 -12.76
CA ASP A 221 14.92 11.62 -12.42
C ASP A 221 14.61 10.15 -12.08
N CYS A 222 13.73 9.48 -12.83
CA CYS A 222 13.46 8.06 -12.63
C CYS A 222 14.69 7.20 -12.99
N GLU A 223 14.96 6.19 -12.16
CA GLU A 223 16.09 5.29 -12.31
C GLU A 223 15.93 4.38 -13.53
N HIS A 224 17.05 4.04 -14.15
CA HIS A 224 17.11 2.97 -15.15
C HIS A 224 17.11 1.63 -14.43
N THR A 225 16.25 0.73 -14.87
CA THR A 225 16.20 -0.63 -14.32
C THR A 225 16.40 -1.60 -15.47
N GLU A 226 17.49 -2.36 -15.42
CA GLU A 226 17.80 -3.41 -16.39
C GLU A 226 17.07 -4.71 -15.95
N GLY A 227 16.20 -5.24 -16.82
CA GLY A 227 15.41 -6.45 -16.57
C GLY A 227 14.19 -6.56 -17.48
N ASP A 228 13.44 -7.67 -17.39
CA ASP A 228 12.30 -8.01 -18.26
C ASP A 228 11.19 -6.96 -18.29
N VAL A 229 11.05 -6.19 -17.20
CA VAL A 229 10.09 -5.06 -17.09
C VAL A 229 10.87 -3.79 -16.76
N THR A 230 11.18 -3.02 -17.80
CA THR A 230 11.91 -1.75 -17.69
C THR A 230 10.98 -0.64 -17.22
N LEU A 231 11.45 0.20 -16.29
CA LEU A 231 10.69 1.38 -15.86
C LEU A 231 10.40 2.33 -17.02
N ASP A 232 11.33 2.49 -17.97
CA ASP A 232 11.15 3.34 -19.14
C ASP A 232 9.98 2.87 -20.02
N ALA A 233 9.89 1.56 -20.30
CA ALA A 233 8.75 0.97 -21.00
C ALA A 233 7.42 1.23 -20.27
N THR A 234 7.42 1.18 -18.93
CA THR A 234 6.21 1.51 -18.16
C THR A 234 5.83 3.00 -18.23
N ILE A 235 6.82 3.89 -18.27
CA ILE A 235 6.61 5.34 -18.42
C ILE A 235 6.06 5.64 -19.81
N GLU A 236 6.62 5.04 -20.85
CA GLU A 236 6.12 5.16 -22.23
C GLU A 236 4.68 4.66 -22.33
N THR A 237 4.40 3.47 -21.79
CA THR A 237 3.03 2.93 -21.74
C THR A 237 2.05 3.91 -21.07
N ILE A 238 2.46 4.52 -19.95
CA ILE A 238 1.63 5.52 -19.25
C ILE A 238 1.44 6.76 -20.11
N LYS A 239 2.48 7.27 -20.78
CA LYS A 239 2.39 8.42 -21.67
C LYS A 239 1.43 8.16 -22.83
N THR A 240 1.50 6.98 -23.46
CA THR A 240 0.58 6.58 -24.53
C THR A 240 -0.86 6.57 -24.03
N ILE A 241 -1.14 5.91 -22.91
CA ILE A 241 -2.50 5.86 -22.34
C ILE A 241 -3.00 7.27 -21.98
N CYS A 242 -2.14 8.13 -21.43
CA CYS A 242 -2.53 9.50 -21.10
C CYS A 242 -2.79 10.33 -22.35
N HIS A 243 -2.02 10.15 -23.42
CA HIS A 243 -2.26 10.82 -24.69
C HIS A 243 -3.60 10.39 -25.29
N ASP A 244 -3.89 9.10 -25.31
CA ASP A 244 -5.15 8.55 -25.84
C ASP A 244 -6.37 9.04 -25.04
N GLN A 245 -6.23 9.18 -23.72
CA GLN A 245 -7.28 9.67 -22.83
C GLN A 245 -7.30 11.21 -22.70
N GLN A 246 -6.42 11.94 -23.40
CA GLN A 246 -6.26 13.39 -23.29
C GLN A 246 -5.99 13.88 -21.85
N ILE A 247 -5.25 13.09 -21.08
CA ILE A 247 -4.83 13.40 -19.71
C ILE A 247 -3.49 14.15 -19.74
N PRO A 248 -3.38 15.33 -19.12
CA PRO A 248 -2.12 16.06 -19.03
C PRO A 248 -1.09 15.27 -18.21
N VAL A 249 0.14 15.22 -18.73
CA VAL A 249 1.31 14.65 -18.06
C VAL A 249 2.31 15.78 -17.80
N VAL A 250 2.74 15.91 -16.55
CA VAL A 250 3.62 16.98 -16.06
C VAL A 250 4.96 16.42 -15.59
N PHE A 251 6.05 17.08 -15.98
CA PHE A 251 7.42 16.77 -15.57
C PHE A 251 8.05 17.97 -14.84
N ALA A 252 7.67 18.18 -13.58
CA ALA A 252 8.05 19.38 -12.81
C ALA A 252 9.09 19.15 -11.71
N PHE A 253 9.22 17.92 -11.19
CA PHE A 253 9.94 17.67 -9.94
C PHE A 253 10.80 16.42 -9.99
N GLN A 254 11.80 16.41 -9.12
CA GLN A 254 12.56 15.20 -8.80
C GLN A 254 11.84 14.35 -7.74
N ARG A 255 12.20 13.06 -7.66
CA ARG A 255 11.57 12.08 -6.77
C ARG A 255 11.59 12.48 -5.29
N ARG A 256 12.67 13.14 -4.86
CA ARG A 256 12.83 13.62 -3.47
C ARG A 256 11.98 14.85 -3.18
N GLN A 257 11.80 15.75 -4.15
CA GLN A 257 10.96 16.94 -4.00
C GLN A 257 9.48 16.54 -3.86
N MET A 258 9.00 15.63 -4.72
CA MET A 258 7.64 15.09 -4.60
C MET A 258 7.38 14.44 -3.24
N ALA A 259 8.35 13.66 -2.74
CA ALA A 259 8.25 13.04 -1.42
C ALA A 259 8.17 14.06 -0.29
N TYR A 260 8.96 15.15 -0.39
CA TYR A 260 8.95 16.25 0.57
C TYR A 260 7.58 16.93 0.66
N PHE A 261 6.97 17.29 -0.47
CA PHE A 261 5.63 17.92 -0.51
C PHE A 261 4.53 17.03 0.11
N LEU A 262 4.70 15.72 -0.02
CA LEU A 262 3.78 14.72 0.54
C LEU A 262 4.05 14.36 2.00
N TYR A 263 5.11 14.90 2.62
CA TYR A 263 5.61 14.48 3.93
C TYR A 263 5.92 12.97 4.00
N LYS A 264 6.49 12.41 2.93
CA LYS A 264 6.90 11.00 2.82
C LYS A 264 8.42 10.87 2.95
N LYS A 265 8.88 9.82 3.63
CA LYS A 265 10.31 9.50 3.77
C LYS A 265 10.89 8.83 2.52
N ALA A 266 10.09 7.98 1.88
CA ALA A 266 10.47 7.30 0.64
C ALA A 266 10.29 8.24 -0.55
N SER A 267 11.21 8.16 -1.52
CA SER A 267 11.13 8.86 -2.80
C SER A 267 9.84 8.50 -3.56
N VAL A 268 9.31 9.47 -4.30
CA VAL A 268 8.06 9.33 -5.04
C VAL A 268 8.31 9.55 -6.53
N SER A 269 8.12 8.52 -7.36
CA SER A 269 8.42 8.61 -8.80
C SER A 269 7.25 9.05 -9.67
N CYS A 270 6.02 8.71 -9.29
CA CYS A 270 4.84 8.99 -10.08
C CYS A 270 3.65 9.25 -9.17
N MET A 271 2.80 10.20 -9.56
CA MET A 271 1.58 10.57 -8.86
C MET A 271 0.45 10.70 -9.88
N GLY A 272 -0.70 10.09 -9.58
CA GLY A 272 -1.93 10.27 -10.34
C GLY A 272 -2.94 11.02 -9.49
N ILE A 273 -3.39 12.18 -9.97
CA ILE A 273 -4.43 12.97 -9.32
C ILE A 273 -5.79 12.45 -9.83
N LEU A 274 -6.63 12.03 -8.87
CA LEU A 274 -7.97 11.51 -9.13
C LEU A 274 -8.99 12.63 -9.02
N ASP A 275 -8.91 13.42 -7.96
CA ASP A 275 -9.85 14.50 -7.65
C ASP A 275 -9.11 15.74 -7.15
N TYR A 276 -9.24 16.84 -7.89
CA TYR A 276 -8.67 18.16 -7.55
C TYR A 276 -9.71 19.14 -6.99
N ASP A 277 -10.84 18.62 -6.49
CA ASP A 277 -11.91 19.46 -5.97
C ASP A 277 -11.46 20.28 -4.75
N GLY A 278 -11.74 21.58 -4.76
CA GLY A 278 -11.18 22.55 -3.79
C GLY A 278 -9.82 23.16 -4.18
N ALA A 279 -9.23 22.76 -5.32
CA ALA A 279 -8.00 23.33 -5.87
C ALA A 279 -8.12 23.59 -7.39
N ARG A 280 -9.33 23.95 -7.87
CA ARG A 280 -9.62 24.10 -9.31
C ARG A 280 -8.84 25.24 -9.96
N GLU A 281 -8.69 26.36 -9.25
CA GLU A 281 -7.93 27.51 -9.73
C GLU A 281 -6.43 27.18 -9.87
N THR A 282 -5.85 26.55 -8.85
CA THR A 282 -4.47 26.07 -8.88
C THR A 282 -4.26 25.08 -10.03
N TYR A 283 -5.22 24.18 -10.24
CA TYR A 283 -5.19 23.24 -11.36
C TYR A 283 -5.19 23.95 -12.72
N ALA A 284 -6.05 24.94 -12.93
CA ALA A 284 -6.10 25.69 -14.18
C ALA A 284 -4.75 26.39 -14.48
N LYS A 285 -4.14 27.01 -13.47
CA LYS A 285 -2.80 27.61 -13.57
C LYS A 285 -1.72 26.60 -13.94
N VAL A 286 -1.81 25.36 -13.41
CA VAL A 286 -0.88 24.28 -13.77
C VAL A 286 -1.01 23.90 -15.25
N ILE A 287 -2.23 23.82 -15.79
CA ILE A 287 -2.45 23.48 -17.19
C ILE A 287 -1.92 24.58 -18.12
N GLU A 288 -2.15 25.84 -17.77
CA GLU A 288 -1.62 26.99 -18.53
C GLU A 288 -0.09 27.01 -18.52
N ALA A 289 0.53 26.88 -17.35
CA ALA A 289 1.99 26.81 -17.22
C ALA A 289 2.58 25.59 -17.93
N LEU A 290 1.86 24.46 -17.96
CA LEU A 290 2.28 23.26 -18.69
C LEU A 290 2.31 23.49 -20.20
N LYS A 291 1.33 24.22 -20.74
CA LYS A 291 1.29 24.56 -22.17
C LYS A 291 2.51 25.38 -22.57
N GLN A 292 2.79 26.45 -21.81
CA GLN A 292 3.98 27.29 -22.01
C GLN A 292 5.28 26.48 -21.88
N ALA A 293 5.36 25.56 -20.90
CA ALA A 293 6.52 24.71 -20.70
C ALA A 293 6.77 23.71 -21.85
N ARG A 294 5.73 23.26 -22.53
CA ARG A 294 5.84 22.39 -23.72
C ARG A 294 6.31 23.17 -24.93
N GLU A 295 5.72 24.33 -25.20
CA GLU A 295 6.12 25.22 -26.30
C GLU A 295 7.60 25.62 -26.19
N MET A 296 8.05 25.98 -24.98
CA MET A 296 9.47 26.28 -24.74
C MET A 296 10.37 25.07 -25.00
N TYR A 297 9.95 23.86 -24.59
CA TYR A 297 10.73 22.64 -24.81
C TYR A 297 10.88 22.34 -26.29
N GLU A 298 9.80 22.41 -27.06
CA GLU A 298 9.82 22.21 -28.51
C GLU A 298 10.74 23.22 -29.20
N SER A 299 10.71 24.49 -28.78
CA SER A 299 11.61 25.52 -29.31
C SER A 299 13.09 25.24 -29.01
N LEU A 300 13.41 24.62 -27.87
CA LEU A 300 14.79 24.27 -27.51
C LEU A 300 15.27 23.05 -28.28
N VAL A 301 14.41 22.03 -28.44
CA VAL A 301 14.73 20.84 -29.23
C VAL A 301 14.96 21.21 -30.70
N LEU A 302 14.15 22.09 -31.27
CA LEU A 302 14.33 22.57 -32.64
C LEU A 302 15.63 23.38 -32.85
N LYS A 303 16.13 24.06 -31.81
CA LYS A 303 17.42 24.79 -31.88
C LYS A 303 18.64 23.88 -31.78
N GLU A 304 18.48 22.65 -31.27
CA GLU A 304 19.55 21.67 -31.17
C GLU A 304 19.67 20.76 -32.40
N LEU A 305 18.67 20.79 -33.30
CA LEU A 305 18.67 20.12 -34.61
C LEU A 305 19.27 21.01 -35.69
#